data_AF-A0A7W7S131-F1
#
_entry.id   AF-A0A7W7S131-F1
#
_cell.length_a   1.000
_cell.length_b   1.000
_cell.length_c   1.000
_cell.angle_alpha   90.00
_cell.angle_beta   90.00
_cell.angle_gamma   90.00
#
_symmetry.space_group_name_H-M   'P 1'
#
loop_
_entity.id
_entity.type
_entity.pdbx_description
1 polymer ?
#
loop_
_entity_poly.entity_id
_entity_poly.type
_entity_poly.pdbx_seq_one_letter_code
_entity_poly.pdbx_strand_id
1 'polypeptide(L)'
;MNSRPPAPPARPLVPPEAIEVPGLAAALQQVSAQRMLTCVAELAADGYTGRRVGTPGGQAAAAWLAEQLRELGAGVQLDPFGVSSVRELYHTPVPQWSAGEITRSLEPRREFVEHLASAELPDPRSAPLAGLSAADLGDRWVLAPAGHLPIELDRLEEGATGGPRALLSAHFDGVGDDPAHALLAALDQAGRRAGVPLRAGAMASDNRRYAAHGLAAIGVGMGMPGYQTPAETPDRVEPETLVAAARLLIATVWLLADAHAQRS
;
A
#
# COMPACT_ATOMS: atom_id res chain seq x y z
N MET A 1 -32.62 6.87 -16.21
CA MET A 1 -32.29 5.60 -15.54
C MET A 1 -31.07 5.02 -16.24
N ASN A 2 -29.87 5.29 -15.71
CA ASN A 2 -28.63 4.74 -16.27
C ASN A 2 -28.37 3.38 -15.63
N SER A 3 -28.77 2.32 -16.33
CA SER A 3 -28.51 0.94 -15.91
C SER A 3 -27.01 0.68 -15.94
N ARG A 4 -26.43 0.45 -14.76
CA ARG A 4 -25.03 0.02 -14.61
C ARG A 4 -24.90 -1.35 -15.30
N PRO A 5 -23.90 -1.56 -16.17
CA PRO A 5 -23.70 -2.86 -16.80
C PRO A 5 -23.46 -3.93 -15.71
N PRO A 6 -23.97 -5.16 -15.91
CA PRO A 6 -23.77 -6.24 -14.94
C PRO A 6 -22.27 -6.49 -14.73
N ALA A 7 -21.88 -6.72 -13.48
CA ALA A 7 -20.51 -7.09 -13.14
C ALA A 7 -20.12 -8.35 -13.93
N PRO A 8 -18.91 -8.38 -14.52
CA PRO A 8 -18.45 -9.57 -15.22
C PRO A 8 -18.43 -10.77 -14.25
N PRO A 9 -18.74 -11.99 -14.73
CA PRO A 9 -18.72 -13.17 -13.89
C PRO A 9 -17.34 -13.36 -13.26
N ALA A 10 -17.31 -13.74 -11.98
CA ALA A 10 -16.07 -14.07 -11.30
C ALA A 10 -15.32 -15.15 -12.10
N ARG A 11 -14.08 -14.84 -12.50
CA ARG A 11 -13.21 -15.81 -13.16
C ARG A 11 -13.03 -16.99 -12.19
N PRO A 12 -13.19 -18.25 -12.64
CA PRO A 12 -12.95 -19.40 -11.79
C PRO A 12 -11.52 -19.36 -11.24
N LEU A 13 -11.37 -19.67 -9.96
CA LEU A 13 -10.06 -19.81 -9.30
C LEU A 13 -9.22 -20.78 -10.13
N VAL A 14 -8.07 -20.33 -10.62
CA VAL A 14 -7.09 -21.22 -11.26
C VAL A 14 -6.72 -22.28 -10.21
N PRO A 15 -6.89 -23.59 -10.50
CA PRO A 15 -6.53 -24.62 -9.54
C PRO A 15 -5.04 -24.51 -9.22
N PRO A 16 -4.64 -24.68 -7.95
CA PRO A 16 -3.27 -24.46 -7.52
C PRO A 16 -2.32 -25.40 -8.26
N GLU A 17 -1.25 -24.83 -8.80
CA GLU A 17 -0.22 -25.56 -9.52
C GLU A 17 0.60 -26.40 -8.51
N ALA A 18 0.64 -27.71 -8.72
CA ALA A 18 1.32 -28.65 -7.84
C ALA A 18 2.82 -28.69 -8.16
N ILE A 19 3.57 -27.75 -7.60
CA ILE A 19 5.02 -27.87 -7.43
C ILE A 19 5.26 -28.01 -5.93
N GLU A 20 5.74 -29.16 -5.48
CA GLU A 20 6.00 -29.41 -4.06
C GLU A 20 7.23 -28.63 -3.61
N VAL A 21 7.01 -27.51 -2.92
CA VAL A 21 8.07 -26.86 -2.13
C VAL A 21 7.97 -27.44 -0.73
N PRO A 22 9.02 -28.13 -0.22
CA PRO A 22 8.97 -28.81 1.06
C PRO A 22 8.51 -27.88 2.19
N GLY A 23 7.56 -28.36 3.00
CA GLY A 23 7.05 -27.65 4.16
C GLY A 23 6.05 -26.51 3.89
N LEU A 24 5.93 -26.01 2.65
CA LEU A 24 5.01 -24.91 2.33
C LEU A 24 3.54 -25.28 2.61
N ALA A 25 3.11 -26.48 2.22
CA ALA A 25 1.74 -26.94 2.49
C ALA A 25 1.43 -26.99 3.99
N ALA A 26 2.38 -27.49 4.80
CA ALA A 26 2.23 -27.54 6.25
C ALA A 26 2.18 -26.13 6.87
N ALA A 27 2.99 -25.19 6.37
CA ALA A 27 2.93 -23.79 6.82
C ALA A 27 1.58 -23.13 6.48
N LEU A 28 1.06 -23.35 5.27
CA LEU A 28 -0.23 -22.82 4.84
C LEU A 28 -1.42 -23.39 5.63
N GLN A 29 -1.29 -24.61 6.19
CA GLN A 29 -2.30 -25.21 7.06
C GLN A 29 -2.33 -24.59 8.46
N GLN A 30 -1.27 -23.90 8.89
CA GLN A 30 -1.23 -23.21 10.19
C GLN A 30 -1.95 -21.84 10.17
N VAL A 31 -2.34 -21.35 9.00
CA VAL A 31 -3.09 -20.09 8.86
C VAL A 31 -4.46 -20.23 9.51
N SER A 32 -4.76 -19.35 10.47
CA SER A 32 -6.00 -19.38 11.24
C SER A 32 -6.69 -18.02 11.22
N ALA A 33 -7.87 -17.98 10.58
CA ALA A 33 -8.74 -16.79 10.58
C ALA A 33 -9.04 -16.32 12.01
N GLN A 34 -9.35 -17.27 12.91
CA GLN A 34 -9.66 -16.96 14.30
C GLN A 34 -8.51 -16.25 15.01
N ARG A 35 -7.27 -16.76 14.88
CA ARG A 35 -6.09 -16.12 15.48
C ARG A 35 -5.88 -14.72 14.92
N MET A 36 -6.00 -14.55 13.60
CA MET A 36 -5.82 -13.25 12.96
C MET A 36 -6.91 -12.25 13.37
N LEU A 37 -8.17 -12.67 13.48
CA LEU A 37 -9.27 -11.83 13.98
C LEU A 37 -9.05 -11.44 15.45
N THR A 38 -8.54 -12.35 16.28
CA THR A 38 -8.16 -12.02 17.66
C THR A 38 -7.05 -10.96 17.68
N CYS A 39 -6.02 -11.07 16.83
CA CYS A 39 -4.99 -10.04 16.71
C CYS A 39 -5.57 -8.70 16.23
N VAL A 40 -6.48 -8.71 15.25
CA VAL A 40 -7.16 -7.50 14.76
C VAL A 40 -7.99 -6.85 15.87
N ALA A 41 -8.78 -7.63 16.60
CA ALA A 41 -9.62 -7.13 17.69
C ALA A 41 -8.77 -6.54 18.83
N GLU A 42 -7.68 -7.22 19.20
CA GLU A 42 -6.74 -6.73 20.20
C GLU A 42 -6.12 -5.42 19.74
N LEU A 43 -5.47 -5.39 18.57
CA LEU A 43 -4.88 -4.17 18.04
C LEU A 43 -5.91 -3.05 17.88
N ALA A 44 -7.19 -3.37 17.60
CA ALA A 44 -8.26 -2.40 17.47
C ALA A 44 -8.73 -1.77 18.80
N ALA A 45 -8.35 -2.34 19.95
CA ALA A 45 -8.80 -1.91 21.26
C ALA A 45 -8.31 -0.51 21.65
N ASP A 46 -9.03 0.12 22.59
CA ASP A 46 -8.77 1.49 23.06
C ASP A 46 -7.37 1.69 23.64
N GLY A 47 -6.76 0.63 24.19
CA GLY A 47 -5.39 0.64 24.72
C GLY A 47 -4.33 1.01 23.67
N TYR A 48 -4.67 0.84 22.39
CA TYR A 48 -3.83 1.22 21.27
C TYR A 48 -4.38 2.45 20.55
N THR A 49 -5.18 3.31 21.18
CA THR A 49 -5.71 4.51 20.51
C THR A 49 -4.60 5.46 20.09
N GLY A 50 -4.71 5.98 18.86
CA GLY A 50 -3.70 6.86 18.26
C GLY A 50 -2.41 6.11 17.94
N ARG A 51 -2.43 5.16 17.00
CA ARG A 51 -1.28 4.28 16.62
C ARG A 51 -0.27 4.94 15.68
N ARG A 52 -0.18 6.27 15.70
CA ARG A 52 0.78 6.98 14.85
C ARG A 52 2.20 6.68 15.32
N VAL A 53 3.18 6.91 14.45
CA VAL A 53 4.57 6.75 14.83
C VAL A 53 4.89 7.74 15.96
N GLY A 54 5.48 7.25 17.04
CA GLY A 54 5.90 8.06 18.18
C GLY A 54 4.82 8.39 19.21
N THR A 55 3.57 7.98 19.02
CA THR A 55 2.52 8.17 20.03
C THR A 55 2.49 7.01 21.04
N PRO A 56 1.89 7.21 22.24
CA PRO A 56 1.74 6.15 23.23
C PRO A 56 1.03 4.90 22.70
N GLY A 57 -0.06 5.06 21.95
CA GLY A 57 -0.79 3.92 21.36
C GLY A 57 0.03 3.16 20.31
N GLY A 58 0.85 3.86 19.52
CA GLY A 58 1.76 3.23 18.55
C GLY A 58 2.86 2.43 19.24
N GLN A 59 3.44 2.98 20.31
CA GLN A 59 4.44 2.30 21.13
C GLN A 59 3.86 1.05 21.83
N ALA A 60 2.65 1.16 22.38
CA ALA A 60 1.97 0.03 23.01
C ALA A 60 1.69 -1.10 22.00
N ALA A 61 1.21 -0.76 20.80
CA ALA A 61 0.97 -1.73 19.74
C ALA A 61 2.28 -2.41 19.28
N ALA A 62 3.36 -1.65 19.12
CA ALA A 62 4.67 -2.19 18.76
C ALA A 62 5.23 -3.14 19.83
N ALA A 63 5.07 -2.80 21.12
CA ALA A 63 5.47 -3.65 22.23
C ALA A 63 4.67 -4.96 22.26
N TRP A 64 3.35 -4.89 22.08
CA TRP A 64 2.49 -6.06 22.02
C TRP A 64 2.85 -6.99 20.84
N LEU A 65 3.04 -6.43 19.63
CA LEU A 65 3.48 -7.18 18.46
C LEU A 65 4.83 -7.86 18.67
N ALA A 66 5.78 -7.16 19.31
CA ALA A 66 7.08 -7.72 19.62
C ALA A 66 6.97 -8.94 20.55
N GLU A 67 6.07 -8.90 21.53
CA GLU A 67 5.84 -10.04 22.42
C GLU A 67 5.21 -11.22 21.69
N GLN A 68 4.19 -10.98 20.85
CA GLN A 68 3.58 -12.03 20.03
C GLN A 68 4.61 -12.72 19.13
N LEU A 69 5.57 -11.97 18.57
CA LEU A 69 6.67 -12.54 17.80
C LEU A 69 7.65 -13.35 18.65
N ARG A 70 7.96 -12.91 19.87
CA ARG A 70 8.80 -13.68 20.82
C ARG A 70 8.14 -14.98 21.25
N GLU A 71 6.83 -14.98 21.51
CA GLU A 71 6.06 -16.19 21.83
C GLU A 71 6.10 -17.22 20.69
N LEU A 72 6.26 -16.74 19.44
CA LEU A 72 6.47 -17.60 18.26
C LEU A 72 7.93 -18.03 18.06
N GLY A 73 8.84 -17.63 18.96
CA GLY A 73 10.25 -18.00 18.93
C GLY A 73 11.15 -17.06 18.11
N ALA A 74 10.65 -15.90 17.68
CA ALA A 74 11.47 -14.92 16.96
C ALA A 74 12.41 -14.15 17.91
N GLY A 75 13.65 -13.91 17.46
CA GLY A 75 14.52 -12.90 18.06
C GLY A 75 14.04 -11.50 17.67
N VAL A 76 13.46 -10.75 18.61
CA VAL A 76 12.90 -9.42 18.33
C VAL A 76 13.72 -8.33 19.02
N GLN A 77 14.27 -7.43 18.20
CA GLN A 77 14.89 -6.18 18.63
C GLN A 77 14.04 -5.00 18.15
N LEU A 78 13.80 -4.04 19.05
CA LEU A 78 13.17 -2.76 18.69
C LEU A 78 14.27 -1.72 18.53
N ASP A 79 14.33 -1.07 17.37
CA ASP A 79 15.29 -0.03 17.06
C ASP A 79 14.58 1.33 16.93
N PRO A 80 14.70 2.24 17.91
CA PRO A 80 14.08 3.55 17.84
C PRO A 80 14.89 4.48 16.92
N PHE A 81 14.22 5.10 15.96
CA PHE A 81 14.81 6.16 15.15
C PHE A 81 13.98 7.43 15.24
N GLY A 82 14.67 8.58 15.27
CA GLY A 82 14.01 9.88 15.27
C GLY A 82 13.37 10.15 13.92
N VAL A 83 12.06 10.40 13.90
CA VAL A 83 11.35 10.83 12.70
C VAL A 83 11.03 12.30 12.84
N SER A 84 11.65 13.13 12.01
CA SER A 84 11.23 14.53 11.83
C SER A 84 10.35 14.60 10.60
N SER A 85 9.29 15.41 10.62
CA SER A 85 8.42 15.68 9.47
C SER A 85 7.72 14.45 8.86
N VAL A 86 6.99 13.67 9.68
CA VAL A 86 6.03 12.68 9.14
C VAL A 86 4.88 13.45 8.49
N ARG A 87 4.93 13.59 7.16
CA ARG A 87 3.80 14.13 6.39
C ARG A 87 2.70 13.08 6.35
N GLU A 88 1.59 13.35 7.02
CA GLU A 88 0.45 12.43 7.11
C GLU A 88 -0.76 12.99 6.34
N LEU A 89 -1.55 12.09 5.77
CA LEU A 89 -2.84 12.45 5.20
C LEU A 89 -3.94 12.28 6.25
N TYR A 90 -4.42 13.39 6.79
CA TYR A 90 -5.45 13.37 7.84
C TYR A 90 -6.87 13.11 7.31
N HIS A 91 -7.11 13.48 6.05
CA HIS A 91 -8.38 13.28 5.37
C HIS A 91 -8.13 12.97 3.89
N THR A 92 -8.92 12.07 3.33
CA THR A 92 -8.89 11.80 1.89
C THR A 92 -9.29 13.08 1.14
N PRO A 93 -8.41 13.66 0.31
CA PRO A 93 -8.73 14.87 -0.41
C PRO A 93 -9.79 14.57 -1.47
N VAL A 94 -10.68 15.53 -1.71
CA VAL A 94 -11.71 15.44 -2.74
C VAL A 94 -11.39 16.48 -3.82
N PRO A 95 -10.38 16.24 -4.67
CA PRO A 95 -9.99 17.20 -5.68
C PRO A 95 -11.08 17.31 -6.73
N GLN A 96 -11.31 18.56 -7.12
CA GLN A 96 -12.17 18.92 -8.24
C GLN A 96 -11.30 19.59 -9.28
N TRP A 97 -11.43 19.13 -10.51
CA TRP A 97 -10.85 19.80 -11.66
C TRP A 97 -11.96 20.52 -12.42
N SER A 98 -11.67 21.76 -12.82
CA SER A 98 -12.57 22.55 -13.65
C SER A 98 -11.89 22.97 -14.96
N ALA A 99 -12.62 22.87 -16.06
CA ALA A 99 -12.21 23.34 -17.39
C ALA A 99 -13.39 24.06 -18.06
N GLY A 100 -13.34 25.41 -18.05
CA GLY A 100 -14.48 26.23 -18.44
C GLY A 100 -15.65 26.03 -17.45
N GLU A 101 -16.84 25.71 -17.97
CA GLU A 101 -18.05 25.44 -17.17
C GLU A 101 -18.11 24.00 -16.62
N ILE A 102 -17.19 23.13 -17.02
CA ILE A 102 -17.19 21.73 -16.60
C ILE A 102 -16.40 21.62 -15.29
N THR A 103 -17.07 21.20 -14.21
CA THR A 103 -16.44 20.78 -12.96
C THR A 103 -16.61 19.28 -12.78
N ARG A 104 -15.52 18.60 -12.43
CA ARG A 104 -15.49 17.15 -12.19
C ARG A 104 -14.76 16.84 -10.89
N SER A 105 -15.40 16.08 -10.00
CA SER A 105 -14.73 15.44 -8.87
C SER A 105 -13.96 14.21 -9.34
N LEU A 106 -12.73 14.05 -8.87
CA LEU A 106 -11.90 12.89 -9.19
C LEU A 106 -11.99 11.84 -8.08
N GLU A 107 -12.01 10.55 -8.46
CA GLU A 107 -11.99 9.45 -7.49
C GLU A 107 -10.56 9.23 -6.92
N PRO A 108 -10.37 9.34 -5.59
CA PRO A 108 -9.09 9.10 -4.94
C PRO A 108 -8.55 7.70 -5.21
N ARG A 109 -7.24 7.61 -5.46
CA ARG A 109 -6.46 6.41 -5.78
C ARG A 109 -6.92 5.61 -7.00
N ARG A 110 -7.90 6.11 -7.74
CA ARG A 110 -8.31 5.60 -9.05
C ARG A 110 -7.91 6.56 -10.16
N GLU A 111 -8.22 7.83 -9.98
CA GLU A 111 -7.97 8.88 -10.96
C GLU A 111 -6.80 9.78 -10.58
N PHE A 112 -6.52 9.88 -9.28
CA PHE A 112 -5.36 10.60 -8.78
C PHE A 112 -4.81 9.95 -7.49
N VAL A 113 -3.59 10.31 -7.11
CA VAL A 113 -2.97 10.04 -5.82
C VAL A 113 -2.36 11.35 -5.31
N GLU A 114 -2.62 11.66 -4.05
CA GLU A 114 -2.05 12.78 -3.34
C GLU A 114 -0.52 12.64 -3.17
N HIS A 115 0.20 13.74 -3.34
CA HIS A 115 1.57 13.82 -2.84
C HIS A 115 1.53 14.23 -1.36
N LEU A 116 2.35 13.61 -0.50
CA LEU A 116 2.34 13.94 0.93
C LEU A 116 2.75 15.38 1.24
N ALA A 117 3.48 16.05 0.33
CA ALA A 117 3.72 17.50 0.43
C ALA A 117 2.44 18.36 0.40
N SER A 118 1.33 17.81 -0.14
CA SER A 118 0.02 18.46 -0.21
C SER A 118 -0.97 17.96 0.84
N ALA A 119 -0.55 17.03 1.71
CA ALA A 119 -1.43 16.37 2.67
C ALA A 119 -1.87 17.28 3.84
N GLU A 120 -1.09 18.33 4.13
CA GLU A 120 -1.37 19.32 5.19
C GLU A 120 -1.71 20.70 4.62
N LEU A 121 -2.86 20.81 3.93
CA LEU A 121 -3.42 22.12 3.59
C LEU A 121 -4.61 22.40 4.52
N PRO A 122 -4.56 23.45 5.37
CA PRO A 122 -5.61 23.72 6.35
C PRO A 122 -6.94 24.14 5.70
N ASP A 123 -6.88 24.69 4.48
CA ASP A 123 -8.03 25.16 3.73
C ASP A 123 -8.02 24.59 2.30
N PRO A 124 -9.20 24.38 1.68
CA PRO A 124 -9.29 24.07 0.25
C PRO A 124 -8.55 25.12 -0.58
N ARG A 125 -7.73 24.66 -1.53
CA ARG A 125 -6.94 25.53 -2.41
C ARG A 125 -7.27 25.29 -3.89
N SER A 126 -7.47 26.38 -4.62
CA SER A 126 -7.60 26.36 -6.09
C SER A 126 -6.36 26.96 -6.74
N ALA A 127 -5.88 26.34 -7.80
CA ALA A 127 -4.74 26.80 -8.59
C ALA A 127 -4.79 26.21 -10.02
N PRO A 128 -4.12 26.83 -11.00
CA PRO A 128 -4.01 26.25 -12.34
C PRO A 128 -3.27 24.92 -12.34
N LEU A 129 -3.67 23.99 -13.23
CA LEU A 129 -2.95 22.75 -13.47
C LEU A 129 -1.77 22.99 -14.44
N ALA A 130 -0.63 22.37 -14.18
CA ALA A 130 0.56 22.39 -15.02
C ALA A 130 1.13 20.99 -15.19
N GLY A 131 1.75 20.72 -16.34
CA GLY A 131 2.57 19.52 -16.52
C GLY A 131 3.97 19.71 -15.91
N LEU A 132 4.68 18.60 -15.68
CA LEU A 132 6.06 18.61 -15.15
C LEU A 132 7.05 19.46 -15.96
N SER A 133 6.81 19.67 -17.26
CA SER A 133 7.68 20.43 -18.14
C SER A 133 7.42 21.95 -18.13
N ALA A 134 6.49 22.45 -17.29
CA ALA A 134 6.22 23.87 -17.23
C ALA A 134 7.43 24.63 -16.64
N ALA A 135 7.78 25.75 -17.27
CA ALA A 135 8.93 26.57 -16.87
C ALA A 135 8.78 27.20 -15.47
N ASP A 136 7.55 27.32 -14.99
CA ASP A 136 7.21 27.81 -13.66
C ASP A 136 6.11 26.92 -13.05
N LEU A 137 6.40 26.37 -11.88
CA LEU A 137 5.53 25.49 -11.11
C LEU A 137 5.02 26.16 -9.83
N GLY A 138 5.45 27.39 -9.53
CA GLY A 138 5.00 28.16 -8.38
C GLY A 138 3.48 28.35 -8.40
N ASP A 139 2.83 28.17 -7.24
CA ASP A 139 1.38 28.31 -7.06
C ASP A 139 0.50 27.51 -8.03
N ARG A 140 1.00 26.39 -8.57
CA ARG A 140 0.28 25.51 -9.50
C ARG A 140 0.09 24.11 -8.92
N TRP A 141 -0.97 23.45 -9.40
CA TRP A 141 -1.13 22.01 -9.23
C TRP A 141 -0.35 21.29 -10.35
N VAL A 142 0.53 20.37 -10.01
CA VAL A 142 1.38 19.65 -10.97
C VAL A 142 0.80 18.27 -11.24
N LEU A 143 0.52 17.97 -12.52
CA LEU A 143 0.16 16.63 -12.99
C LEU A 143 1.41 15.90 -13.48
N ALA A 144 1.76 14.81 -12.80
CA ALA A 144 2.92 13.99 -13.13
C ALA A 144 2.49 12.58 -13.62
N PRO A 145 3.07 12.06 -14.71
CA PRO A 145 2.94 10.66 -15.10
C PRO A 145 3.58 9.74 -14.05
N ALA A 146 2.96 8.60 -13.78
CA ALA A 146 3.33 7.64 -12.75
C ALA A 146 4.77 7.08 -12.78
N GLY A 147 5.52 7.28 -13.86
CA GLY A 147 6.89 6.77 -14.01
C GLY A 147 8.02 7.79 -13.84
N HIS A 148 7.75 9.08 -13.60
CA HIS A 148 8.78 10.15 -13.60
C HIS A 148 8.97 10.82 -12.24
N LEU A 149 8.52 10.14 -11.19
CA LEU A 149 8.19 10.76 -9.91
C LEU A 149 9.34 10.91 -8.89
N PRO A 150 10.20 9.91 -8.63
CA PRO A 150 11.07 9.98 -7.45
C PRO A 150 12.12 11.09 -7.52
N ILE A 151 12.80 11.25 -8.67
CA ILE A 151 13.94 12.17 -8.82
C ILE A 151 13.49 13.63 -9.01
N GLU A 152 12.36 13.85 -9.67
CA GLU A 152 11.85 15.21 -9.91
C GLU A 152 11.12 15.78 -8.69
N LEU A 153 10.57 14.94 -7.79
CA LEU A 153 9.90 15.40 -6.57
C LEU A 153 10.86 15.90 -5.50
N ASP A 154 12.00 15.24 -5.29
CA ASP A 154 13.02 15.73 -4.34
C ASP A 154 13.50 17.14 -4.73
N ARG A 155 13.62 17.41 -6.05
CA ARG A 155 13.95 18.75 -6.59
C ARG A 155 12.85 19.79 -6.36
N LEU A 156 11.58 19.37 -6.32
CA LEU A 156 10.44 20.24 -6.05
C LEU A 156 10.33 20.55 -4.54
N GLU A 157 10.79 19.65 -3.67
CA GLU A 157 10.77 19.82 -2.22
C GLU A 157 11.96 20.64 -1.68
N GLU A 158 13.15 20.49 -2.24
CA GLU A 158 14.37 21.21 -1.80
C GLU A 158 14.36 22.71 -2.15
N GLY A 159 13.48 23.16 -3.06
CA GLY A 159 13.58 24.46 -3.72
C GLY A 159 12.70 25.61 -3.24
N ALA A 160 11.71 25.44 -2.36
CA ALA A 160 10.67 26.48 -2.26
C ALA A 160 10.05 26.75 -0.88
N THR A 161 10.33 27.94 -0.35
CA THR A 161 9.37 28.70 0.47
C THR A 161 8.17 29.08 -0.40
N GLY A 162 7.14 28.24 -0.44
CA GLY A 162 5.93 28.41 -1.26
C GLY A 162 5.75 27.39 -2.41
N GLY A 163 6.35 26.21 -2.28
CA GLY A 163 6.54 25.26 -3.39
C GLY A 163 5.32 24.73 -4.16
N PRO A 164 5.61 24.08 -5.29
CA PRO A 164 4.61 23.49 -6.18
C PRO A 164 3.75 22.44 -5.46
N ARG A 165 2.47 22.37 -5.81
CA ARG A 165 1.51 21.45 -5.18
C ARG A 165 1.27 20.27 -6.12
N ALA A 166 1.63 19.05 -5.72
CA ALA A 166 1.60 17.90 -6.62
C ALA A 166 0.31 17.06 -6.51
N LEU A 167 -0.29 16.73 -7.66
CA LEU A 167 -1.42 15.81 -7.81
C LEU A 167 -1.06 14.74 -8.85
N LEU A 168 -0.99 13.48 -8.45
CA LEU A 168 -0.35 12.42 -9.24
C LEU A 168 -1.38 11.56 -9.96
N SER A 169 -1.13 11.12 -11.19
CA SER A 169 -1.98 10.13 -11.88
C SER A 169 -1.27 8.78 -12.01
N ALA A 170 -2.04 7.70 -12.00
CA ALA A 170 -1.54 6.33 -11.90
C ALA A 170 -1.58 5.57 -13.24
N HIS A 171 -0.41 5.17 -13.77
CA HIS A 171 -0.25 3.97 -14.61
C HIS A 171 1.22 3.50 -14.61
N PHE A 172 1.47 2.25 -14.22
CA PHE A 172 2.80 1.66 -14.25
C PHE A 172 2.77 0.45 -15.20
N ASP A 173 3.55 0.52 -16.27
CA ASP A 173 3.84 -0.62 -17.16
C ASP A 173 5.28 -1.05 -16.88
N GLY A 174 5.45 -2.13 -16.12
CA GLY A 174 6.77 -2.66 -15.74
C GLY A 174 7.35 -3.61 -16.77
N VAL A 175 8.59 -3.37 -17.21
CA VAL A 175 9.42 -4.32 -17.99
C VAL A 175 10.91 -4.15 -17.63
N GLY A 176 11.59 -5.21 -17.17
CA GLY A 176 13.07 -5.29 -17.04
C GLY A 176 13.58 -6.44 -16.14
N ASP A 177 14.82 -6.93 -16.29
CA ASP A 177 15.38 -8.02 -15.44
C ASP A 177 15.93 -7.51 -14.08
N ASP A 178 15.09 -6.88 -13.27
CA ASP A 178 15.43 -6.23 -11.99
C ASP A 178 15.00 -7.09 -10.77
N PRO A 179 15.68 -7.08 -9.60
CA PRO A 179 15.18 -7.59 -8.32
C PRO A 179 13.67 -7.41 -8.04
N ALA A 180 13.06 -6.30 -8.47
CA ALA A 180 11.61 -6.11 -8.38
C ALA A 180 10.81 -7.16 -9.21
N HIS A 181 11.36 -7.63 -10.34
CA HIS A 181 10.78 -8.70 -11.14
C HIS A 181 10.87 -10.07 -10.47
N ALA A 182 11.96 -10.35 -9.74
CA ALA A 182 12.04 -11.58 -8.95
C ALA A 182 10.96 -11.60 -7.85
N LEU A 183 10.74 -10.46 -7.19
CA LEU A 183 9.68 -10.32 -6.19
C LEU A 183 8.28 -10.43 -6.82
N LEU A 184 8.04 -9.81 -7.99
CA LEU A 184 6.78 -9.93 -8.74
C LEU A 184 6.51 -11.38 -9.17
N ALA A 185 7.53 -12.08 -9.69
CA ALA A 185 7.41 -13.47 -10.10
C ALA A 185 7.10 -14.40 -8.93
N ALA A 186 7.76 -14.19 -7.79
CA ALA A 186 7.48 -14.94 -6.56
C ALA A 186 6.05 -14.71 -6.06
N LEU A 187 5.57 -13.46 -6.11
CA LEU A 187 4.21 -13.09 -5.70
C LEU A 187 3.16 -13.73 -6.62
N ASP A 188 3.37 -13.69 -7.93
CA ASP A 188 2.51 -14.32 -8.93
C ASP A 188 2.42 -15.85 -8.74
N GLN A 189 3.56 -16.50 -8.54
CA GLN A 189 3.61 -17.94 -8.24
C GLN A 189 2.95 -18.27 -6.89
N ALA A 190 3.15 -17.45 -5.86
CA ALA A 190 2.49 -17.59 -4.58
C ALA A 190 0.97 -17.46 -4.71
N GLY A 191 0.47 -16.50 -5.51
CA GLY A 191 -0.95 -16.34 -5.81
C GLY A 191 -1.57 -17.61 -6.39
N ARG A 192 -0.93 -18.19 -7.41
CA ARG A 192 -1.37 -19.47 -7.99
C ARG A 192 -1.42 -20.59 -6.96
N ARG A 193 -0.36 -20.78 -6.18
CA ARG A 193 -0.26 -21.89 -5.19
C ARG A 193 -1.21 -21.72 -4.01
N ALA A 194 -1.42 -20.47 -3.57
CA ALA A 194 -2.30 -20.16 -2.45
C ALA A 194 -3.79 -20.14 -2.85
N GLY A 195 -4.09 -20.09 -4.15
CA GLY A 195 -5.44 -19.90 -4.69
C GLY A 195 -5.93 -18.45 -4.54
N VAL A 196 -5.01 -17.48 -4.53
CA VAL A 196 -5.31 -16.05 -4.32
C VAL A 196 -5.21 -15.32 -5.66
N PRO A 197 -6.33 -14.83 -6.23
CA PRO A 197 -6.29 -14.09 -7.48
C PRO A 197 -5.64 -12.72 -7.28
N LEU A 198 -4.62 -12.42 -8.08
CA LEU A 198 -3.93 -11.14 -8.04
C LEU A 198 -4.40 -10.23 -9.19
N ARG A 199 -4.46 -8.93 -8.92
CA ARG A 199 -4.71 -7.89 -9.91
C ARG A 199 -3.61 -6.85 -9.81
N ALA A 200 -2.91 -6.61 -10.92
CA ALA A 200 -1.96 -5.51 -10.98
C ALA A 200 -2.69 -4.18 -10.92
N GLY A 201 -2.15 -3.24 -10.16
CA GLY A 201 -2.67 -1.89 -10.01
C GLY A 201 -1.64 -0.99 -9.35
N ALA A 202 -1.75 0.31 -9.58
CA ALA A 202 -0.91 1.25 -8.88
C ALA A 202 -1.29 1.28 -7.40
N MET A 203 -0.32 1.03 -6.53
CA MET A 203 -0.48 1.15 -5.09
C MET A 203 0.45 2.24 -4.57
N ALA A 204 -0.13 3.22 -3.87
CA ALA A 204 0.62 4.21 -3.12
C ALA A 204 0.74 3.74 -1.67
N SER A 205 1.94 3.36 -1.27
CA SER A 205 2.28 2.93 0.08
C SER A 205 3.76 3.22 0.34
N ASP A 206 4.26 2.85 1.53
CA ASP A 206 5.67 3.01 1.91
C ASP A 206 6.61 2.21 1.00
N ASN A 207 6.10 1.23 0.24
CA ASN A 207 6.84 0.52 -0.80
C ASN A 207 7.58 1.45 -1.78
N ARG A 208 7.05 2.65 -2.04
CA ARG A 208 7.71 3.63 -2.91
C ARG A 208 8.99 4.20 -2.31
N ARG A 209 9.01 4.45 -0.99
CA ARG A 209 10.19 4.95 -0.28
C ARG A 209 11.29 3.90 -0.26
N TYR A 210 10.93 2.64 -0.02
CA TYR A 210 11.88 1.54 -0.10
C TYR A 210 12.46 1.40 -1.52
N ALA A 211 11.62 1.46 -2.55
CA ALA A 211 12.07 1.41 -3.94
C ALA A 211 13.00 2.57 -4.32
N ALA A 212 12.73 3.80 -3.83
CA ALA A 212 13.59 4.96 -4.05
C ALA A 212 15.00 4.78 -3.45
N HIS A 213 15.14 3.94 -2.43
CA HIS A 213 16.42 3.57 -1.83
C HIS A 213 17.04 2.29 -2.43
N GLY A 214 16.56 1.83 -3.59
CA GLY A 214 17.10 0.68 -4.30
C GLY A 214 16.68 -0.68 -3.71
N LEU A 215 15.69 -0.71 -2.81
CA LEU A 215 15.14 -1.95 -2.28
C LEU A 215 13.99 -2.44 -3.18
N ALA A 216 14.04 -3.71 -3.58
CA ALA A 216 12.90 -4.34 -4.26
C ALA A 216 11.68 -4.35 -3.34
N ALA A 217 10.62 -3.62 -3.71
CA ALA A 217 9.43 -3.45 -2.88
C ALA A 217 8.14 -3.48 -3.70
N ILE A 218 7.12 -4.17 -3.19
CA ILE A 218 5.78 -4.26 -3.78
C ILE A 218 4.76 -3.97 -2.68
N GLY A 219 3.76 -3.15 -3.01
CA GLY A 219 2.58 -2.98 -2.17
C GLY A 219 1.56 -4.08 -2.44
N VAL A 220 1.04 -4.70 -1.38
CA VAL A 220 -0.08 -5.66 -1.47
C VAL A 220 -1.32 -5.04 -0.83
N GLY A 221 -2.31 -4.72 -1.66
CA GLY A 221 -3.57 -4.14 -1.22
C GLY A 221 -4.63 -5.21 -1.04
N MET A 222 -5.12 -5.37 0.19
CA MET A 222 -6.27 -6.20 0.50
C MET A 222 -7.44 -5.24 0.74
N GLY A 223 -8.26 -5.04 -0.28
CA GLY A 223 -9.34 -4.05 -0.23
C GLY A 223 -10.21 -4.24 1.02
N MET A 224 -10.52 -3.14 1.70
CA MET A 224 -11.47 -3.13 2.81
C MET A 224 -12.61 -2.16 2.49
N PRO A 225 -13.88 -2.58 2.60
CA PRO A 225 -15.01 -1.68 2.46
C PRO A 225 -14.93 -0.53 3.48
N GLY A 226 -14.92 0.72 3.00
CA GLY A 226 -14.81 1.88 3.89
C GLY A 226 -13.40 2.12 4.43
N TYR A 227 -12.37 1.58 3.79
CA TYR A 227 -10.97 1.90 4.08
C TYR A 227 -10.74 3.42 4.19
N GLN A 228 -10.04 3.86 5.24
CA GLN A 228 -9.78 5.27 5.56
C GLN A 228 -11.04 6.11 5.76
N THR A 229 -12.11 5.49 6.27
CA THR A 229 -13.33 6.19 6.68
C THR A 229 -13.69 5.81 8.12
N PRO A 230 -14.58 6.55 8.81
CA PRO A 230 -15.09 6.13 10.11
C PRO A 230 -15.77 4.75 10.11
N ALA A 231 -16.09 4.22 8.93
CA ALA A 231 -16.65 2.89 8.77
C ALA A 231 -15.57 1.80 8.73
N GLU A 232 -14.29 2.12 8.91
CA GLU A 232 -13.19 1.17 9.09
C GLU A 232 -13.18 0.67 10.55
N THR A 233 -13.95 -0.37 10.82
CA THR A 233 -14.10 -0.98 12.14
C THR A 233 -13.63 -2.44 12.13
N PRO A 234 -13.11 -2.97 13.25
CA PRO A 234 -12.55 -4.33 13.28
C PRO A 234 -13.56 -5.43 12.90
N ASP A 235 -14.86 -5.22 13.18
CA ASP A 235 -15.95 -6.14 12.83
C ASP A 235 -16.23 -6.20 11.32
N ARG A 236 -15.72 -5.26 10.53
CA ARG A 236 -15.84 -5.25 9.06
C ARG A 236 -14.66 -5.89 8.35
N VAL A 237 -13.68 -6.39 9.09
CA VAL A 237 -12.56 -7.14 8.53
C VAL A 237 -13.04 -8.52 8.08
N GLU A 238 -12.95 -8.77 6.79
CA GLU A 238 -13.38 -10.03 6.20
C GLU A 238 -12.37 -11.16 6.51
N PRO A 239 -12.79 -12.25 7.20
CA PRO A 239 -11.87 -13.32 7.59
C PRO A 239 -11.21 -14.02 6.41
N GLU A 240 -11.94 -14.17 5.30
CA GLU A 240 -11.42 -14.78 4.07
C GLU A 240 -10.29 -13.95 3.45
N THR A 241 -10.42 -12.62 3.49
CA THR A 241 -9.40 -11.68 3.01
C THR A 241 -8.13 -11.77 3.86
N LEU A 242 -8.25 -11.90 5.19
CA LEU A 242 -7.09 -12.15 6.06
C LEU A 242 -6.39 -13.48 5.75
N VAL A 243 -7.17 -14.56 5.54
CA VAL A 243 -6.62 -15.88 5.17
C VAL A 243 -5.91 -15.82 3.83
N ALA A 244 -6.51 -15.18 2.82
CA ALA A 244 -5.87 -14.98 1.53
C ALA A 244 -4.55 -14.21 1.68
N ALA A 245 -4.52 -13.14 2.48
CA ALA A 245 -3.33 -12.34 2.73
C ALA A 245 -2.20 -13.12 3.38
N ALA A 246 -2.50 -13.81 4.47
CA ALA A 246 -1.51 -14.61 5.19
C ALA A 246 -0.95 -15.71 4.29
N ARG A 247 -1.81 -16.43 3.54
CA ARG A 247 -1.37 -17.49 2.62
C ARG A 247 -0.48 -16.95 1.50
N LEU A 248 -0.84 -15.82 0.91
CA LEU A 248 -0.05 -15.16 -0.13
C LEU A 248 1.32 -14.75 0.39
N LEU A 249 1.39 -14.09 1.54
CA LEU A 249 2.64 -13.63 2.14
C LEU A 249 3.55 -14.79 2.53
N ILE A 250 3.00 -15.81 3.21
CA ILE A 250 3.75 -17.02 3.59
C ILE A 250 4.32 -17.70 2.35
N ALA A 251 3.49 -17.94 1.32
CA ALA A 251 3.95 -18.58 0.09
C ALA A 251 5.02 -17.75 -0.63
N THR A 252 4.87 -16.43 -0.68
CA THR A 252 5.85 -15.54 -1.32
C THR A 252 7.20 -15.62 -0.61
N VAL A 253 7.22 -15.47 0.72
CA VAL A 253 8.45 -15.54 1.52
C VAL A 253 9.10 -16.92 1.39
N TRP A 254 8.31 -17.99 1.41
CA TRP A 254 8.81 -19.36 1.28
C TRP A 254 9.50 -19.59 -0.07
N LEU A 255 8.90 -19.12 -1.17
CA LEU A 255 9.47 -19.24 -2.51
C LEU A 255 10.77 -18.43 -2.66
N LEU A 256 10.81 -17.23 -2.08
CA LEU A 256 12.03 -16.41 -2.09
C LEU A 256 13.17 -17.07 -1.29
N ALA A 257 12.85 -17.64 -0.12
CA ALA A 257 13.81 -18.33 0.73
C ALA A 257 14.35 -19.60 0.06
N ASP A 258 13.47 -20.43 -0.52
CA ASP A 258 13.84 -21.63 -1.27
C ASP A 258 14.74 -21.29 -2.48
N ALA A 259 14.35 -20.28 -3.26
CA ALA A 259 15.14 -19.84 -4.40
C ALA A 259 16.52 -19.26 -3.98
N HIS A 260 16.61 -18.62 -2.81
CA HIS A 260 17.88 -18.16 -2.26
C HIS A 260 18.78 -19.32 -1.80
N ALA A 261 18.20 -20.31 -1.12
CA ALA A 261 18.90 -21.50 -0.67
C ALA A 261 19.45 -22.34 -1.84
N GLN A 262 18.72 -22.42 -2.96
CA GLN A 262 19.16 -23.12 -4.17
C GLN A 262 20.31 -22.43 -4.91
N ARG A 263 20.53 -21.14 -4.68
CA ARG A 263 21.61 -20.35 -5.30
C ARG A 263 22.86 -20.23 -4.42
N SER A 264 22.78 -20.64 -3.15
CA SER A 264 23.87 -20.54 -2.16
C SER A 264 24.60 -21.87 -2.04
#